data_AF-A0A4U9CUP5-F1
#
_entry.id   AF-A0A4U9CUP5-F1
#
_cell.length_a   1.000
_cell.length_b   1.000
_cell.length_c   1.000
_cell.angle_alpha   90.00
_cell.angle_beta   90.00
_cell.angle_gamma   90.00
#
_symmetry.space_group_name_H-M   'P 1'
#
loop_
_entity.id
_entity.type
_entity.pdbx_description
1 polymer ?
#
loop_
_entity_poly.entity_id
_entity_poly.type
_entity_poly.pdbx_seq_one_letter_code
_entity_poly.pdbx_strand_id
1 'polypeptide(L)'
;MKVRGEQPQEIAGAATALLENAAPFPRPDYPFADIVGTGGDGSNSINISTASAFVAAACGLKVAKHGNRSVSSKSGSSDLLAAFGINLDMNADKSRTALDELGVCFLFAPKYHTGFRHADAGPSAAEDPDAV
;
A
#
# COMPACT_ATOMS: atom_id res chain seq x y z
N MET A 1 22.28 3.86 1.82
CA MET A 1 21.81 4.20 0.45
C MET A 1 21.45 5.67 0.35
N LYS A 2 20.57 6.19 1.22
CA LYS A 2 20.18 7.61 1.35
C LYS A 2 21.27 8.67 1.06
N VAL A 3 22.48 8.55 1.62
CA VAL A 3 23.56 9.54 1.39
C VAL A 3 24.20 9.43 0.00
N ARG A 4 24.33 8.22 -0.55
CA ARG A 4 24.93 7.96 -1.87
C ARG A 4 23.93 8.17 -3.01
N GLY A 5 22.64 7.98 -2.74
CA GLY A 5 21.59 7.83 -3.74
C GLY A 5 21.42 6.37 -4.16
N GLU A 6 20.19 5.89 -4.11
CA GLU A 6 19.77 4.58 -4.59
C GLU A 6 19.84 4.50 -6.12
N GLN A 7 20.38 3.40 -6.66
CA GLN A 7 20.33 3.10 -8.10
C GLN A 7 19.05 2.32 -8.45
N PRO A 8 18.52 2.43 -9.68
CA PRO A 8 17.30 1.73 -10.08
C PRO A 8 17.33 0.21 -9.83
N GLN A 9 18.49 -0.43 -10.05
CA GLN A 9 18.66 -1.87 -9.84
C GLN A 9 18.64 -2.25 -8.35
N GLU A 10 19.09 -1.35 -7.47
CA GLU A 10 19.05 -1.56 -6.01
C GLU A 10 17.61 -1.50 -5.51
N ILE A 11 16.82 -0.54 -6.00
CA ILE A 11 15.39 -0.41 -5.68
C ILE A 11 14.63 -1.64 -6.20
N ALA A 12 14.88 -2.04 -7.45
CA ALA A 12 14.26 -3.21 -8.05
C ALA A 12 14.61 -4.50 -7.29
N GLY A 13 15.89 -4.70 -6.94
CA GLY A 13 16.33 -5.86 -6.16
C GLY A 13 15.70 -5.92 -4.77
N ALA A 14 15.60 -4.79 -4.07
CA ALA A 14 14.90 -4.71 -2.79
C ALA A 14 13.40 -5.04 -2.93
N ALA A 15 12.74 -4.52 -3.96
CA ALA A 15 11.33 -4.82 -4.25
C ALA A 15 11.13 -6.31 -4.58
N THR A 16 12.01 -6.93 -5.37
CA THR A 16 11.96 -8.36 -5.67
C THR A 16 12.10 -9.19 -4.40
N ALA A 17 13.08 -8.90 -3.54
CA ALA A 17 13.26 -9.62 -2.28
C ALA A 17 12.03 -9.51 -1.36
N LEU A 18 11.37 -8.34 -1.34
CA LEU A 18 10.12 -8.15 -0.59
C LEU A 18 8.95 -8.96 -1.15
N LEU A 19 8.86 -9.08 -2.48
CA LEU A 19 7.81 -9.87 -3.15
C LEU A 19 8.02 -11.37 -2.96
N GLU A 20 9.26 -11.85 -3.02
CA GLU A 20 9.62 -13.27 -2.78
C GLU A 20 9.24 -13.74 -1.37
N ASN A 21 9.18 -12.81 -0.40
CA ASN A 21 8.83 -13.08 1.00
C ASN A 21 7.39 -12.64 1.35
N ALA A 22 6.62 -12.17 0.37
CA ALA A 22 5.24 -11.74 0.60
C ALA A 22 4.30 -12.95 0.75
N ALA A 23 3.22 -12.78 1.52
CA ALA A 23 2.12 -13.74 1.50
C ALA A 23 1.54 -13.85 0.08
N PRO A 24 1.14 -15.05 -0.38
CA PRO A 24 0.68 -15.23 -1.74
C PRO A 24 -0.69 -14.57 -1.97
N PHE A 25 -0.91 -14.11 -3.20
CA PHE A 25 -2.20 -13.66 -3.71
C PHE A 25 -2.51 -14.40 -5.02
N PRO A 26 -3.71 -14.97 -5.22
CA PRO A 26 -4.06 -15.68 -6.45
C PRO A 26 -4.23 -14.68 -7.59
N ARG A 27 -3.14 -14.44 -8.32
CA ARG A 27 -3.06 -13.48 -9.43
C ARG A 27 -4.06 -13.83 -10.55
N PRO A 28 -4.84 -12.87 -11.07
CA PRO A 28 -5.63 -13.07 -12.28
C PRO A 28 -4.79 -12.98 -13.55
N ASP A 29 -5.28 -13.62 -14.63
CA ASP A 29 -4.65 -13.56 -15.96
C ASP A 29 -5.11 -12.36 -16.80
N TYR A 30 -6.22 -11.72 -16.43
CA TYR A 30 -6.72 -10.53 -17.11
C TYR A 30 -5.92 -9.27 -16.72
N PRO A 31 -5.94 -8.21 -17.56
CA PRO A 31 -5.31 -6.94 -17.21
C PRO A 31 -5.94 -6.29 -15.97
N PHE A 32 -5.10 -5.89 -15.03
CA PHE A 32 -5.46 -5.09 -13.86
C PHE A 32 -4.34 -4.10 -13.55
N ALA A 33 -4.65 -3.09 -12.75
CA ALA A 33 -3.69 -2.06 -12.36
C ALA A 33 -3.72 -1.80 -10.85
N ASP A 34 -2.73 -1.03 -10.41
CA ASP A 34 -2.67 -0.45 -9.07
C ASP A 34 -2.55 1.07 -9.20
N ILE A 35 -3.02 1.80 -8.19
CA ILE A 35 -2.91 3.24 -8.08
C ILE A 35 -2.49 3.59 -6.65
N VAL A 36 -1.19 3.86 -6.46
CA VAL A 36 -0.59 4.12 -5.15
C VAL A 36 0.40 5.27 -5.23
N GLY A 37 0.84 5.74 -4.07
CA GLY A 37 1.98 6.63 -3.95
C GLY A 37 2.86 6.21 -2.80
N THR A 38 4.05 6.80 -2.72
CA THR A 38 4.99 6.63 -1.59
C THR A 38 4.41 7.18 -0.29
N GLY A 39 3.47 8.12 -0.37
CA GLY A 39 3.05 8.93 0.78
C GLY A 39 4.14 9.93 1.18
N GLY A 40 3.92 10.65 2.27
CA GLY A 40 4.93 11.57 2.83
C GLY A 40 5.12 12.89 2.09
N ASP A 41 4.21 13.28 1.19
CA ASP A 41 4.31 14.53 0.41
C ASP A 41 3.99 15.80 1.22
N GLY A 42 3.49 15.67 2.46
CA GLY A 42 3.10 16.78 3.32
C GLY A 42 1.88 17.58 2.83
N SER A 43 1.21 17.16 1.76
CA SER A 43 0.16 17.94 1.10
C SER A 43 -1.15 18.00 1.90
N ASN A 44 -1.34 17.07 2.85
CA ASN A 44 -2.61 16.88 3.56
C ASN A 44 -3.82 16.79 2.60
N SER A 45 -3.59 16.31 1.39
CA SER A 45 -4.65 16.07 0.42
C SER A 45 -5.60 14.97 0.91
N ILE A 46 -6.79 14.92 0.30
CA ILE A 46 -7.71 13.80 0.47
C ILE A 46 -7.07 12.50 -0.04
N ASN A 47 -7.70 11.34 0.21
CA ASN A 47 -7.23 10.05 -0.29
C ASN A 47 -7.47 9.87 -1.81
N ILE A 48 -6.82 10.70 -2.63
CA ILE A 48 -6.99 10.78 -4.09
C ILE A 48 -6.86 9.40 -4.74
N SER A 49 -5.77 8.69 -4.47
CA SER A 49 -5.53 7.35 -5.04
C SER A 49 -6.57 6.31 -4.61
N THR A 50 -7.25 6.52 -3.48
CA THR A 50 -8.33 5.61 -3.03
C THR A 50 -9.61 5.92 -3.78
N ALA A 51 -10.01 7.21 -3.85
CA ALA A 51 -11.17 7.62 -4.62
C ALA A 51 -11.05 7.23 -6.11
N SER A 52 -9.88 7.48 -6.71
CA SER A 52 -9.60 7.13 -8.11
C SER A 52 -9.69 5.63 -8.38
N ALA A 53 -9.34 4.77 -7.42
CA ALA A 53 -9.46 3.31 -7.58
C ALA A 53 -10.92 2.89 -7.77
N PHE A 54 -11.85 3.42 -6.96
CA PHE A 54 -13.28 3.13 -7.11
C PHE A 54 -13.87 3.74 -8.39
N VAL A 55 -13.46 4.95 -8.76
CA VAL A 55 -13.91 5.58 -10.03
C VAL A 55 -13.45 4.74 -11.23
N ALA A 56 -12.19 4.33 -11.27
CA ALA A 56 -11.66 3.48 -12.35
C ALA A 56 -12.41 2.14 -12.44
N ALA A 57 -12.71 1.51 -11.30
CA ALA A 57 -13.49 0.29 -11.25
C ALA A 57 -14.94 0.47 -11.73
N ALA A 58 -15.58 1.58 -11.35
CA ALA A 58 -16.91 1.94 -11.85
C ALA A 58 -16.92 2.20 -13.37
N CYS A 59 -15.77 2.58 -13.95
CA CYS A 59 -15.58 2.70 -15.40
C CYS A 59 -15.18 1.38 -16.08
N GLY A 60 -15.17 0.25 -15.37
CA GLY A 60 -14.91 -1.09 -15.92
C GLY A 60 -13.46 -1.56 -15.89
N LEU A 61 -12.54 -0.80 -15.30
CA LEU A 61 -11.16 -1.23 -15.11
C LEU A 61 -11.02 -2.14 -13.88
N LYS A 62 -10.03 -3.04 -13.88
CA LYS A 62 -9.72 -3.89 -12.73
C LYS A 62 -8.61 -3.24 -11.89
N VAL A 63 -8.88 -2.97 -10.61
CA VAL A 63 -7.94 -2.28 -9.70
C VAL A 63 -7.67 -3.10 -8.44
N ALA A 64 -6.46 -3.65 -8.34
CA ALA A 64 -5.96 -4.28 -7.12
C ALA A 64 -5.11 -3.27 -6.36
N LYS A 65 -5.76 -2.47 -5.50
CA LYS A 65 -5.10 -1.36 -4.83
C LYS A 65 -4.23 -1.84 -3.68
N HIS A 66 -2.92 -1.61 -3.73
CA HIS A 66 -2.06 -1.81 -2.56
C HIS A 66 -2.09 -0.58 -1.66
N GLY A 67 -2.14 -0.79 -0.35
CA GLY A 67 -2.16 0.33 0.60
C GLY A 67 -1.72 -0.05 2.00
N ASN A 68 -1.22 0.96 2.72
CA ASN A 68 -0.71 0.81 4.08
C ASN A 68 -1.51 1.69 5.05
N ARG A 69 -1.18 1.60 6.35
CA ARG A 69 -1.57 2.61 7.35
C ARG A 69 -0.90 3.94 7.02
N SER A 70 -1.52 5.04 7.45
CA SER A 70 -0.89 6.35 7.31
C SER A 70 0.43 6.40 8.07
N VAL A 71 1.47 6.94 7.43
CA VAL A 71 2.78 7.21 8.05
C VAL A 71 2.97 8.70 8.37
N SER A 72 2.14 9.59 7.79
CA SER A 72 2.36 11.05 7.90
C SER A 72 1.11 11.92 7.69
N SER A 73 0.01 11.37 7.14
CA SER A 73 -1.24 12.13 6.93
C SER A 73 -2.22 11.90 8.08
N LYS A 74 -3.19 12.80 8.22
CA LYS A 74 -4.30 12.65 9.20
C LYS A 74 -5.20 11.43 8.94
N SER A 75 -5.23 10.91 7.71
CA SER A 75 -6.01 9.73 7.31
C SER A 75 -5.36 9.04 6.11
N GLY A 76 -5.00 7.77 6.26
CA GLY A 76 -4.49 6.91 5.19
C GLY A 76 -5.59 6.22 4.40
N SER A 77 -5.21 5.53 3.33
CA SER A 77 -6.16 4.76 2.52
C SER A 77 -6.88 3.69 3.34
N SER A 78 -6.15 2.95 4.17
CA SER A 78 -6.72 1.94 5.07
C SER A 78 -7.68 2.53 6.11
N ASP A 79 -7.35 3.69 6.68
CA ASP A 79 -8.20 4.38 7.67
C ASP A 79 -9.54 4.78 7.06
N LEU A 80 -9.52 5.36 5.85
CA LEU A 80 -10.74 5.70 5.11
C LEU A 80 -11.60 4.48 4.81
N LEU A 81 -10.99 3.40 4.31
CA LEU A 81 -11.73 2.18 3.96
C LEU A 81 -12.33 1.50 5.19
N ALA A 82 -11.59 1.48 6.31
CA ALA A 82 -12.10 0.99 7.58
C ALA A 82 -13.30 1.82 8.08
N ALA A 83 -13.25 3.15 7.93
CA ALA A 83 -14.38 4.03 8.26
C ALA A 83 -15.62 3.78 7.38
N PHE A 84 -15.44 3.29 6.16
CA PHE A 84 -16.53 2.81 5.29
C PHE A 84 -16.98 1.37 5.58
N GLY A 85 -16.44 0.73 6.62
CA GLY A 85 -16.81 -0.62 7.03
C GLY A 85 -16.17 -1.73 6.17
N ILE A 86 -15.17 -1.40 5.35
CA ILE A 86 -14.45 -2.40 4.56
C ILE A 86 -13.53 -3.19 5.49
N ASN A 87 -13.66 -4.51 5.46
CA ASN A 87 -12.82 -5.40 6.25
C ASN A 87 -11.39 -5.44 5.69
N LEU A 88 -10.46 -4.74 6.35
CA LEU A 88 -9.03 -4.76 6.00
C LEU A 88 -8.37 -6.13 6.23
N ASP A 89 -8.98 -6.97 7.06
CA ASP A 89 -8.53 -8.34 7.34
C ASP A 89 -9.13 -9.37 6.37
N MET A 90 -9.69 -8.94 5.25
CA MET A 90 -10.08 -9.83 4.15
C MET A 90 -8.89 -10.71 3.69
N ASN A 91 -9.15 -12.00 3.45
CA ASN A 91 -8.13 -12.93 2.97
C ASN A 91 -7.95 -12.80 1.45
N ALA A 92 -6.85 -13.36 0.93
CA ALA A 92 -6.47 -13.22 -0.47
C ALA A 92 -7.56 -13.71 -1.44
N ASP A 93 -8.22 -14.82 -1.13
CA ASP A 93 -9.30 -15.38 -1.97
C ASP A 93 -10.50 -14.45 -2.06
N LYS A 94 -10.95 -13.89 -0.93
CA LYS A 94 -12.06 -12.93 -0.93
C LYS A 94 -11.69 -11.61 -1.62
N SER A 95 -10.46 -11.13 -1.43
CA SER A 95 -9.96 -9.97 -2.17
C SER A 95 -9.90 -10.26 -3.67
N ARG A 96 -9.56 -11.48 -4.08
CA ARG A 96 -9.59 -11.90 -5.49
C ARG A 96 -11.02 -11.97 -6.02
N THR A 97 -11.97 -12.54 -5.28
CA THR A 97 -13.39 -12.53 -5.64
C THR A 97 -13.91 -11.09 -5.80
N ALA A 98 -13.56 -10.17 -4.89
CA ALA A 98 -13.95 -8.76 -5.01
C ALA A 98 -13.36 -8.10 -6.27
N LEU A 99 -12.11 -8.42 -6.64
CA LEU A 99 -11.53 -7.93 -7.90
C LEU A 99 -12.28 -8.48 -9.13
N ASP A 100 -12.62 -9.77 -9.11
CA ASP A 100 -13.34 -10.45 -10.19
C ASP A 100 -14.76 -9.87 -10.36
N GLU A 101 -15.51 -9.74 -9.25
CA GLU A 101 -16.93 -9.38 -9.25
C GLU A 101 -17.18 -7.87 -9.24
N LEU A 102 -16.44 -7.13 -8.41
CA LEU A 102 -16.66 -5.69 -8.18
C LEU A 102 -15.69 -4.80 -8.97
N GLY A 103 -14.64 -5.39 -9.55
CA GLY A 103 -13.60 -4.66 -10.28
C GLY A 103 -12.57 -3.97 -9.40
N VAL A 104 -12.73 -4.00 -8.07
CA VAL A 104 -11.78 -3.40 -7.13
C VAL A 104 -11.57 -4.29 -5.91
N CYS A 105 -10.32 -4.38 -5.46
CA CYS A 105 -9.98 -4.90 -4.15
C CYS A 105 -8.88 -4.07 -3.49
N PHE A 106 -8.76 -4.21 -2.17
CA PHE A 106 -7.71 -3.57 -1.39
C PHE A 106 -6.78 -4.63 -0.79
N LEU A 107 -5.49 -4.48 -1.04
CA LEU A 107 -4.43 -5.34 -0.53
C LEU A 107 -3.71 -4.59 0.60
N PHE A 108 -4.01 -4.94 1.84
CA PHE A 108 -3.47 -4.26 3.00
C PHE A 108 -2.03 -4.72 3.32
N ALA A 109 -1.05 -3.84 3.10
CA ALA A 109 0.38 -4.15 3.11
C ALA A 109 0.86 -4.94 4.34
N PRO A 110 0.46 -4.61 5.58
CA PRO A 110 0.89 -5.36 6.77
C PRO A 110 0.49 -6.85 6.78
N LYS A 111 -0.53 -7.24 6.00
CA LYS A 111 -0.93 -8.65 5.86
C LYS A 111 -0.04 -9.42 4.89
N TYR A 112 0.46 -8.74 3.86
CA TYR A 112 1.26 -9.37 2.81
C TYR A 112 2.75 -9.32 3.12
N HIS A 113 3.24 -8.26 3.75
CA HIS A 113 4.66 -8.03 3.99
C HIS A 113 4.99 -8.08 5.49
N THR A 114 4.76 -9.22 6.14
CA THR A 114 4.97 -9.37 7.59
C THR A 114 6.42 -9.14 8.02
N GLY A 115 7.38 -9.45 7.14
CA GLY A 115 8.81 -9.19 7.37
C GLY A 115 9.16 -7.70 7.50
N PHE A 116 8.32 -6.80 6.98
CA PHE A 116 8.57 -5.35 7.02
C PHE A 116 8.62 -4.80 8.45
N ARG A 117 7.99 -5.49 9.41
CA ARG A 117 8.08 -5.15 10.84
C ARG A 117 9.52 -5.15 11.40
N HIS A 118 10.45 -5.84 10.74
CA HIS A 118 11.86 -5.88 11.13
C HIS A 118 12.66 -4.70 10.58
N ALA A 119 12.13 -4.01 9.57
CA ALA A 119 12.72 -2.83 8.96
C ALA A 119 12.03 -1.53 9.42
N ASP A 120 10.80 -1.63 9.91
CA ASP A 120 10.07 -0.53 10.54
C ASP A 120 10.72 -0.21 11.88
N ALA A 121 11.77 0.61 11.84
CA ALA A 121 12.24 1.31 13.01
C ALA A 121 11.08 2.22 13.43
N GLY A 122 10.33 1.82 14.46
CA GLY A 122 9.37 2.71 15.13
C GLY A 122 10.00 4.08 15.39
N PRO A 123 9.20 5.14 15.60
CA PRO A 123 9.65 6.53 15.53
C PRO A 123 11.03 6.67 16.16
N SER A 124 12.02 7.02 15.34
CA SER A 124 13.40 7.09 15.79
C SER A 124 13.44 8.00 17.01
N ALA A 125 13.78 7.44 18.17
CA ALA A 125 14.25 8.20 19.31
C ALA A 125 15.60 8.82 18.93
N ALA A 126 15.60 9.86 18.09
CA ALA A 126 16.74 10.69 17.74
C ALA A 126 16.33 11.78 16.75
N GLU A 127 15.56 12.77 17.19
CA GLU A 127 15.93 14.17 16.97
C GLU A 127 15.63 14.86 18.31
N ASP A 128 16.67 14.93 19.15
CA ASP A 128 16.69 15.73 20.36
C ASP A 128 16.54 17.21 19.96
N PRO A 129 15.46 17.90 20.36
CA PRO A 129 15.27 19.31 20.01
C PRO A 129 16.27 20.26 20.71
N ASP A 130 17.11 19.75 21.62
CA ASP A 130 18.08 20.55 22.40
C ASP A 130 19.56 20.31 22.02
N ALA A 131 19.84 19.73 20.84
CA ALA A 131 21.22 19.71 20.32
C ALA A 131 21.64 21.11 19.81
N VAL A 132 22.37 21.82 20.68
CA VAL A 132 22.99 23.16 20.49
C VAL A 132 23.73 23.31 19.17
#